data_AF-A0A7C4TXT3-F1
#
_entry.id   AF-A0A7C4TXT3-F1
#
_cell.length_a   1.000
_cell.length_b   1.000
_cell.length_c   1.000
_cell.angle_alpha   90.00
_cell.angle_beta   90.00
_cell.angle_gamma   90.00
#
_symmetry.space_group_name_H-M   'P 1'
#
loop_
_entity.id
_entity.type
_entity.pdbx_description
1 polymer ?
#
loop_
_entity_poly.entity_id
_entity_poly.type
_entity_poly.pdbx_seq_one_letter_code
_entity_poly.pdbx_strand_id
1 'polypeptide(L)'
;MDDISPLPYVEVGKLIGLLVYLEDAEGKVDIYMIPEDIEIEAGELVSLLKVAEMLGFVEVKEGDVLITELGKQIVYGDENKRKVIFKESLKKLLLFKRIINILVKAKDNAVDREDMLEMLSTEMSEEEAYETLKGVIELGRYAELIGYNPEDKEVYLDKLEEI
;
A
#
# COMPACT_ATOMS: atom_id res chain seq x y z
N MET A 1 9.72 10.77 17.99
CA MET A 1 10.18 9.69 17.11
C MET A 1 9.03 9.49 16.16
N ASP A 2 9.23 9.64 14.86
CA ASP A 2 8.11 9.44 13.93
C ASP A 2 7.69 7.96 14.01
N ASP A 3 6.43 7.74 14.41
CA ASP A 3 5.87 6.43 14.65
C ASP A 3 5.61 5.70 13.32
N ILE A 4 5.78 4.38 13.28
CA ILE A 4 5.43 3.60 12.09
C ILE A 4 3.93 3.32 12.14
N SER A 5 3.16 3.95 11.25
CA SER A 5 1.74 3.61 11.13
C SER A 5 1.55 2.21 10.49
N PRO A 6 0.71 1.33 11.09
CA PRO A 6 0.33 0.06 10.48
C PRO A 6 -0.31 0.25 9.11
N LEU A 7 0.08 -0.59 8.16
CA LEU A 7 -0.43 -0.59 6.78
C LEU A 7 -1.41 -1.76 6.62
N PRO A 8 -2.73 -1.54 6.55
CA PRO A 8 -3.64 -2.67 6.37
C PRO A 8 -3.43 -3.34 5.01
N TYR A 9 -3.72 -4.64 4.94
CA TYR A 9 -3.73 -5.36 3.67
C TYR A 9 -4.93 -4.93 2.82
N VAL A 10 -4.65 -4.53 1.59
CA VAL A 10 -5.65 -4.30 0.54
C VAL A 10 -5.11 -4.78 -0.78
N GLU A 11 -5.96 -5.38 -1.61
CA GLU A 11 -5.59 -5.76 -2.97
C GLU A 11 -5.43 -4.52 -3.85
N VAL A 12 -4.38 -4.48 -4.68
CA VAL A 12 -4.12 -3.33 -5.57
C VAL A 12 -5.28 -3.08 -6.53
N GLY A 13 -5.90 -4.15 -7.04
CA GLY A 13 -7.04 -4.05 -7.94
C GLY A 13 -8.23 -3.32 -7.31
N LYS A 14 -8.52 -3.60 -6.03
CA LYS A 14 -9.61 -2.94 -5.30
C LYS A 14 -9.30 -1.47 -5.02
N LEU A 15 -8.04 -1.17 -4.68
CA LEU A 15 -7.57 0.21 -4.51
C LEU A 15 -7.72 1.01 -5.81
N ILE A 16 -7.31 0.46 -6.96
CA ILE A 16 -7.50 1.10 -8.26
C ILE A 16 -9.00 1.23 -8.60
N GLY A 17 -9.80 0.21 -8.31
CA GLY A 17 -11.25 0.23 -8.51
C GLY A 17 -11.94 1.37 -7.76
N LEU A 18 -11.56 1.59 -6.49
CA LEU A 18 -12.03 2.73 -5.71
C LEU A 18 -11.68 4.07 -6.38
N LEU A 19 -10.46 4.24 -6.89
CA LEU A 19 -10.05 5.47 -7.56
C LEU A 19 -10.82 5.71 -8.86
N VAL A 20 -11.08 4.65 -9.64
CA VAL A 20 -11.90 4.74 -10.86
C VAL A 20 -13.31 5.20 -10.50
N TYR A 21 -13.93 4.57 -9.51
CA TYR A 21 -15.27 4.94 -9.04
C TYR A 21 -15.35 6.40 -8.58
N LEU A 22 -14.37 6.86 -7.79
CA LEU A 22 -14.34 8.26 -7.33
C LEU A 22 -14.21 9.24 -8.50
N GLU A 23 -13.39 8.93 -9.50
CA GLU A 23 -13.23 9.78 -10.68
C GLU A 23 -14.51 9.81 -11.54
N ASP A 24 -15.17 8.66 -11.73
CA ASP A 24 -16.44 8.56 -12.45
C ASP A 24 -17.58 9.34 -11.73
N ALA A 25 -17.49 9.47 -10.40
CA ALA A 25 -18.40 10.25 -9.56
C ALA A 25 -17.96 11.72 -9.39
N GLU A 26 -17.30 12.30 -10.40
CA GLU A 26 -16.84 13.70 -10.43
C GLU A 26 -15.81 14.06 -9.35
N GLY A 27 -15.12 13.06 -8.80
CA GLY A 27 -13.95 13.22 -7.93
C GLY A 27 -14.25 13.48 -6.46
N LYS A 28 -15.52 13.48 -6.05
CA LYS A 28 -15.95 13.70 -4.65
C LYS A 28 -17.19 12.88 -4.33
N VAL A 29 -17.11 12.03 -3.31
CA VAL A 29 -18.22 11.17 -2.89
C VAL A 29 -18.36 11.14 -1.37
N ASP A 30 -19.59 11.15 -0.87
CA ASP A 30 -19.88 10.89 0.55
C ASP A 30 -19.51 9.45 0.90
N ILE A 31 -18.67 9.27 1.93
CA ILE A 31 -18.15 7.98 2.37
C ILE A 31 -19.24 6.93 2.61
N TYR A 32 -20.45 7.36 3.01
CA TYR A 32 -21.57 6.46 3.29
C TYR A 32 -22.20 5.85 2.04
N MET A 33 -21.98 6.44 0.86
CA MET A 33 -22.51 5.94 -0.42
C MET A 33 -21.61 4.85 -1.02
N ILE A 34 -20.31 4.90 -0.74
CA ILE A 34 -19.31 4.04 -1.38
C ILE A 34 -19.57 2.53 -1.17
N PRO A 35 -19.88 2.04 0.05
CA PRO A 35 -20.06 0.60 0.27
C PRO A 35 -21.15 -0.03 -0.60
N GLU A 36 -22.26 0.70 -0.79
CA GLU A 36 -23.38 0.24 -1.62
C GLU A 36 -23.01 0.29 -3.11
N ASP A 37 -22.40 1.38 -3.55
CA ASP A 37 -22.12 1.61 -4.97
C ASP A 37 -21.08 0.66 -5.57
N ILE A 38 -20.10 0.21 -4.78
CA ILE A 38 -19.04 -0.73 -5.24
C ILE A 38 -19.11 -2.10 -4.55
N GLU A 39 -20.22 -2.41 -3.87
CA GLU A 39 -20.51 -3.70 -3.21
C GLU A 39 -19.38 -4.19 -2.27
N ILE A 40 -18.88 -3.31 -1.39
CA ILE A 40 -17.84 -3.66 -0.40
C ILE A 40 -18.33 -3.53 1.04
N GLU A 41 -17.70 -4.27 1.95
CA GLU A 41 -17.99 -4.15 3.38
C GLU A 41 -17.43 -2.85 3.95
N ALA A 42 -18.11 -2.26 4.95
CA ALA A 42 -17.66 -1.02 5.56
C ALA A 42 -16.26 -1.11 6.20
N GLY A 43 -15.91 -2.25 6.80
CA GLY A 43 -14.57 -2.48 7.37
C GLY A 43 -13.47 -2.56 6.29
N GLU A 44 -13.83 -3.09 5.12
CA GLU A 44 -12.95 -3.14 3.96
C GLU A 44 -12.72 -1.74 3.38
N LEU A 45 -13.79 -0.92 3.27
CA LEU A 45 -13.68 0.47 2.83
C LEU A 45 -12.73 1.28 3.73
N VAL A 46 -12.82 1.12 5.06
CA VAL A 46 -11.93 1.80 6.00
C VAL A 46 -10.46 1.47 5.70
N SER A 47 -10.16 0.21 5.40
CA SER A 47 -8.80 -0.22 5.06
C SER A 47 -8.35 0.35 3.71
N LEU A 48 -9.22 0.31 2.69
CA LEU A 48 -8.95 0.89 1.36
C LEU A 48 -8.67 2.39 1.43
N LEU A 49 -9.50 3.15 2.14
CA LEU A 49 -9.31 4.59 2.31
C LEU A 49 -8.03 4.89 3.07
N LYS A 50 -7.74 4.16 4.14
CA LYS A 50 -6.50 4.33 4.90
C LYS A 50 -5.26 4.13 4.00
N VAL A 51 -5.21 3.09 3.19
CA VAL A 51 -4.09 2.88 2.25
C VAL A 51 -4.06 3.97 1.17
N ALA A 52 -5.21 4.32 0.59
CA ALA A 52 -5.31 5.35 -0.44
C ALA A 52 -4.82 6.71 0.07
N GLU A 53 -5.17 7.10 1.29
CA GLU A 53 -4.71 8.32 1.95
C GLU A 53 -3.20 8.26 2.26
N MET A 54 -2.70 7.14 2.79
CA MET A 54 -1.27 6.95 3.03
C MET A 54 -0.44 7.13 1.75
N LEU A 55 -0.95 6.67 0.61
CA LEU A 55 -0.29 6.81 -0.70
C LEU A 55 -0.52 8.18 -1.35
N GLY A 56 -1.37 9.02 -0.77
CA GLY A 56 -1.74 10.35 -1.28
C GLY A 56 -2.65 10.32 -2.50
N PHE A 57 -3.38 9.21 -2.72
CA PHE A 57 -4.29 9.05 -3.86
C PHE A 57 -5.68 9.63 -3.59
N VAL A 58 -6.08 9.67 -2.32
CA VAL A 58 -7.32 10.31 -1.87
C VAL A 58 -7.05 11.21 -0.67
N GLU A 59 -8.03 12.04 -0.35
CA GLU A 59 -8.11 12.82 0.88
C GLU A 59 -9.50 12.65 1.49
N VAL A 60 -9.60 12.32 2.78
CA VAL A 60 -10.88 12.23 3.48
C VAL A 60 -11.11 13.50 4.31
N LYS A 61 -12.21 14.21 4.04
CA LYS A 61 -12.58 15.47 4.71
C LYS A 61 -14.05 15.49 5.06
N GLU A 62 -14.37 15.66 6.34
CA GLU A 62 -15.75 15.92 6.80
C GLU A 62 -16.78 14.88 6.33
N GLY A 63 -16.35 13.62 6.12
CA GLY A 63 -17.22 12.54 5.61
C GLY A 63 -17.20 12.39 4.09
N ASP A 64 -16.55 13.28 3.36
CA ASP A 64 -16.33 13.16 1.93
C ASP A 64 -14.97 12.51 1.62
N VAL A 65 -14.93 11.68 0.59
CA VAL A 65 -13.71 11.14 -0.03
C VAL A 65 -13.46 11.88 -1.33
N LEU A 66 -12.29 12.50 -1.45
CA LEU A 66 -11.86 13.24 -2.63
C LEU A 66 -10.69 12.52 -3.30
N ILE A 67 -10.77 12.30 -4.61
CA ILE A 67 -9.60 11.81 -5.36
C ILE A 67 -8.61 12.96 -5.58
N THR A 68 -7.32 12.68 -5.34
CA THR A 68 -6.27 13.67 -5.60
C THR A 68 -5.82 13.64 -7.06
N GLU A 69 -5.09 14.67 -7.50
CA GLU A 69 -4.47 14.65 -8.82
C GLU A 69 -3.51 13.47 -9.02
N LEU A 70 -2.88 12.96 -7.96
CA LEU A 70 -2.05 11.75 -8.02
C LEU A 70 -2.91 10.50 -8.21
N GLY A 71 -4.06 10.42 -7.53
CA GLY A 71 -5.04 9.35 -7.72
C GLY A 71 -5.58 9.32 -9.16
N LYS A 72 -5.91 10.48 -9.74
CA LYS A 72 -6.34 10.57 -11.15
C LYS A 72 -5.27 10.07 -12.11
N GLN A 73 -3.98 10.34 -11.84
CA GLN A 73 -2.90 9.82 -12.66
C GLN A 73 -2.80 8.28 -12.64
N ILE A 74 -3.25 7.61 -11.58
CA ILE A 74 -3.40 6.14 -11.55
C ILE A 74 -4.52 5.71 -12.49
N VAL A 75 -5.69 6.35 -12.40
CA VAL A 75 -6.88 6.03 -13.24
C VAL A 75 -6.51 6.10 -14.72
N TYR A 76 -5.95 7.22 -15.15
CA TYR A 76 -5.57 7.47 -16.55
C TYR A 76 -4.22 6.87 -16.97
N GLY A 77 -3.45 6.31 -16.03
CA GLY A 77 -2.15 5.73 -16.30
C GLY A 77 -2.26 4.31 -16.87
N ASP A 78 -1.34 3.97 -17.77
CA ASP A 78 -1.08 2.57 -18.11
C ASP A 78 -0.42 1.83 -16.93
N GLU A 79 -0.27 0.51 -17.07
CA GLU A 79 0.26 -0.34 -16.01
C GLU A 79 1.66 0.10 -15.53
N ASN A 80 2.55 0.45 -16.45
CA ASN A 80 3.91 0.90 -16.08
C ASN A 80 3.88 2.22 -15.31
N LYS A 81 3.05 3.18 -15.75
CA LYS A 81 2.89 4.46 -15.04
C LYS A 81 2.32 4.26 -13.64
N ARG A 82 1.35 3.36 -13.47
CA ARG A 82 0.79 3.03 -12.15
C ARG A 82 1.86 2.48 -11.21
N LYS A 83 2.66 1.50 -11.65
CA LYS A 83 3.77 0.95 -10.86
C LYS A 83 4.76 2.02 -10.42
N VAL A 84 5.14 2.94 -11.32
CA VAL A 84 6.03 4.07 -10.99
C VAL A 84 5.42 4.97 -9.92
N ILE A 85 4.14 5.32 -10.03
CA ILE A 85 3.47 6.16 -9.04
C ILE A 85 3.40 5.46 -7.68
N PHE A 86 2.99 4.18 -7.65
CA PHE A 86 3.00 3.37 -6.42
C PHE A 86 4.39 3.31 -5.79
N LYS A 87 5.43 3.03 -6.60
CA LYS A 87 6.83 2.99 -6.17
C LYS A 87 7.26 4.28 -5.48
N GLU A 88 6.97 5.43 -6.09
CA GLU A 88 7.35 6.74 -5.54
C GLU A 88 6.50 7.17 -4.34
N SER A 89 5.24 6.75 -4.25
CA SER A 89 4.41 6.96 -3.05
C SER A 89 4.87 6.09 -1.88
N LEU A 90 5.09 4.79 -2.10
CA LEU A 90 5.52 3.84 -1.07
C LEU A 90 6.87 4.24 -0.47
N LYS A 91 7.85 4.64 -1.31
CA LYS A 91 9.16 5.12 -0.85
C LYS A 91 9.10 6.32 0.10
N LYS A 92 8.00 7.08 0.12
CA LYS A 92 7.84 8.21 1.06
C LYS A 92 7.44 7.75 2.46
N LEU A 93 6.78 6.60 2.58
CA LEU A 93 6.35 6.02 3.86
C LEU A 93 7.55 5.59 4.71
N LEU A 94 7.52 5.92 6.00
CA LEU A 94 8.57 5.53 6.95
C LEU A 94 8.72 4.01 7.07
N LEU A 95 7.59 3.29 7.01
CA LEU A 95 7.54 1.82 6.97
C LEU A 95 8.42 1.27 5.84
N PHE A 96 8.16 1.68 4.61
CA PHE A 96 8.92 1.23 3.43
C PHE A 96 10.37 1.67 3.47
N LYS A 97 10.67 2.91 3.92
CA LYS A 97 12.07 3.35 4.11
C LYS A 97 12.82 2.43 5.07
N ARG A 98 12.21 2.03 6.19
CA ARG A 98 12.83 1.11 7.16
C ARG A 98 13.02 -0.27 6.56
N ILE A 99 11.99 -0.85 5.94
CA ILE A 99 12.05 -2.18 5.31
C ILE A 99 13.13 -2.23 4.23
N ILE A 100 13.16 -1.24 3.32
CA ILE A 100 14.20 -1.15 2.28
C ILE A 100 15.59 -1.07 2.91
N ASN A 101 15.78 -0.25 3.95
CA ASN A 101 17.08 -0.13 4.64
C ASN A 101 17.53 -1.44 5.31
N ILE A 102 16.58 -2.24 5.80
CA ILE A 102 16.85 -3.57 6.37
C ILE A 102 17.30 -4.52 5.26
N LEU A 103 16.51 -4.62 4.18
CA LEU A 103 16.80 -5.50 3.06
C LEU A 103 18.14 -5.14 2.38
N VAL A 104 18.46 -3.86 2.22
CA VAL A 104 19.75 -3.42 1.64
C VAL A 104 20.95 -3.91 2.46
N LYS A 105 20.80 -4.03 3.79
CA LYS A 105 21.88 -4.47 4.70
C LYS A 105 21.93 -5.97 4.92
N ALA A 106 20.84 -6.67 4.60
CA ALA A 106 20.73 -8.11 4.76
C ALA A 106 21.57 -8.84 3.71
N LYS A 107 21.98 -10.07 4.04
CA LYS A 107 22.65 -10.95 3.09
C LYS A 107 21.69 -11.26 1.94
N ASP A 108 22.20 -11.27 0.71
CA ASP A 108 21.42 -11.54 -0.52
C ASP A 108 20.23 -10.58 -0.75
N ASN A 109 20.21 -9.46 -0.01
CA ASN A 109 19.11 -8.51 0.06
C ASN A 109 17.75 -9.11 0.47
N ALA A 110 17.78 -10.17 1.28
CA ALA A 110 16.62 -10.92 1.71
C ALA A 110 16.58 -11.10 3.24
N VAL A 111 15.37 -11.18 3.79
CA VAL A 111 15.09 -11.44 5.22
C VAL A 111 13.95 -12.43 5.33
N ASP A 112 14.08 -13.38 6.27
CA ASP A 112 13.02 -14.35 6.58
C ASP A 112 11.74 -13.63 7.02
N ARG A 113 10.59 -14.17 6.61
CA ARG A 113 9.28 -13.61 6.93
C ARG A 113 9.06 -13.48 8.44
N GLU A 114 9.46 -14.47 9.22
CA GLU A 114 9.30 -14.46 10.67
C GLU A 114 10.20 -13.40 11.31
N ASP A 115 11.44 -13.27 10.85
CA ASP A 115 12.34 -12.18 11.30
C ASP A 115 11.73 -10.80 10.99
N MET A 116 11.15 -10.63 9.80
CA MET A 116 10.46 -9.37 9.43
C MET A 116 9.23 -9.13 10.32
N LEU A 117 8.47 -10.16 10.66
CA LEU A 117 7.34 -10.05 11.59
C LEU A 117 7.77 -9.68 13.00
N GLU A 118 8.83 -10.31 13.53
CA GLU A 118 9.40 -9.98 14.83
C GLU A 118 9.82 -8.51 14.87
N MET A 119 10.46 -8.01 13.82
CA MET A 119 10.86 -6.61 13.71
C MET A 119 9.64 -5.67 13.70
N LEU A 120 8.60 -5.97 12.92
CA LEU A 120 7.39 -5.15 12.89
C LEU A 120 6.67 -5.16 14.25
N SER A 121 6.65 -6.30 14.93
CA SER A 121 6.00 -6.50 16.24
C SER A 121 6.69 -5.75 17.38
N THR A 122 7.87 -5.14 17.13
CA THR A 122 8.51 -4.23 18.10
C THR A 122 7.86 -2.84 18.14
N GLU A 123 7.09 -2.48 17.11
CA GLU A 123 6.47 -1.15 16.93
C GLU A 123 4.93 -1.21 16.92
N MET A 124 4.32 -2.39 16.73
CA MET A 124 2.87 -2.59 16.67
C MET A 124 2.48 -3.96 17.25
N SER A 125 1.18 -4.23 17.41
CA SER A 125 0.71 -5.56 17.86
C SER A 125 1.03 -6.65 16.84
N GLU A 126 1.07 -7.92 17.28
CA GLU A 126 1.34 -9.06 16.39
C GLU A 126 0.33 -9.16 15.23
N GLU A 127 -0.95 -8.86 15.50
CA GLU A 127 -2.01 -8.82 14.50
C GLU A 127 -1.76 -7.72 13.46
N GLU A 128 -1.42 -6.51 13.92
CA GLU A 128 -1.07 -5.39 13.04
C GLU A 128 0.20 -5.66 12.24
N ALA A 129 1.19 -6.32 12.83
CA ALA A 129 2.43 -6.69 12.17
C ALA A 129 2.18 -7.70 11.04
N TYR A 130 1.32 -8.68 11.28
CA TYR A 130 0.92 -9.67 10.28
C TYR A 130 0.20 -9.02 9.08
N GLU A 131 -0.81 -8.19 9.34
CA GLU A 131 -1.54 -7.48 8.28
C GLU A 131 -0.65 -6.45 7.57
N THR A 132 0.23 -5.77 8.31
CA THR A 132 1.24 -4.86 7.76
C THR A 132 2.19 -5.57 6.82
N LEU A 133 2.71 -6.74 7.20
CA LEU A 133 3.60 -7.48 6.32
C LEU A 133 2.88 -7.93 5.04
N LYS A 134 1.62 -8.38 5.15
CA LYS A 134 0.81 -8.71 3.97
C LYS A 134 0.61 -7.50 3.05
N GLY A 135 0.24 -6.34 3.60
CA GLY A 135 0.07 -5.10 2.83
C GLY A 135 1.36 -4.61 2.19
N VAL A 136 2.48 -4.72 2.92
CA VAL A 136 3.82 -4.43 2.40
C VAL A 136 4.14 -5.32 1.20
N ILE A 137 3.94 -6.64 1.31
CA ILE A 137 4.22 -7.59 0.24
C ILE A 137 3.33 -7.31 -0.98
N GLU A 138 2.02 -7.11 -0.80
CA GLU A 138 1.07 -6.85 -1.88
C GLU A 138 1.42 -5.57 -2.66
N LEU A 139 1.52 -4.44 -1.97
CA LEU A 139 1.82 -3.15 -2.60
C LEU A 139 3.25 -3.08 -3.12
N GLY A 140 4.19 -3.66 -2.38
CA GLY A 140 5.61 -3.65 -2.70
C GLY A 140 5.96 -4.50 -3.92
N ARG A 141 5.28 -5.64 -4.12
CA ARG A 141 5.41 -6.46 -5.32
C ARG A 141 4.81 -5.80 -6.53
N TYR A 142 3.61 -5.23 -6.40
CA TYR A 142 3.00 -4.48 -7.49
C TYR A 142 3.91 -3.33 -7.95
N ALA A 143 4.49 -2.62 -6.98
CA ALA A 143 5.39 -1.52 -7.25
C ALA A 143 6.81 -1.93 -7.65
N GLU A 144 7.15 -3.22 -7.76
CA GLU A 144 8.51 -3.70 -8.08
C GLU A 144 9.57 -3.05 -7.16
N LEU A 145 9.26 -2.97 -5.87
CA LEU A 145 10.15 -2.48 -4.81
C LEU A 145 10.70 -3.62 -3.99
N ILE A 146 9.84 -4.60 -3.68
CA ILE A 146 10.18 -5.78 -2.90
C ILE A 146 9.48 -6.98 -3.50
N GLY A 147 10.09 -8.14 -3.39
CA GLY A 147 9.51 -9.42 -3.72
C GLY A 147 9.22 -10.25 -2.47
N TYR A 148 8.48 -11.34 -2.67
CA TYR A 148 8.28 -12.37 -1.67
C TYR A 148 8.43 -13.74 -2.31
N ASN A 149 9.28 -14.58 -1.73
CA ASN A 149 9.45 -15.98 -2.11
C ASN A 149 8.66 -16.87 -1.15
N PRO A 150 7.59 -17.56 -1.61
CA PRO A 150 6.78 -18.41 -0.73
C PRO A 150 7.46 -19.72 -0.34
N GLU A 151 8.43 -20.21 -1.12
CA GLU A 151 9.15 -21.46 -0.83
C GLU A 151 10.14 -21.26 0.32
N ASP A 152 10.98 -20.23 0.19
CA ASP A 152 11.98 -19.88 1.20
C ASP A 152 11.40 -18.99 2.31
N LYS A 153 10.16 -18.50 2.13
CA LYS A 153 9.49 -17.53 3.03
C LYS A 153 10.31 -16.27 3.25
N GLU A 154 10.93 -15.75 2.20
CA GLU A 154 11.78 -14.57 2.29
C GLU A 154 11.12 -13.35 1.64
N VAL A 155 11.23 -12.21 2.31
CA VAL A 155 11.01 -10.90 1.70
C VAL A 155 12.34 -10.40 1.18
N TYR A 156 12.41 -9.99 -0.07
CA TYR A 156 13.66 -9.53 -0.69
C TYR A 156 13.48 -8.18 -1.38
N LEU A 157 14.58 -7.42 -1.51
CA LEU A 157 14.58 -6.20 -2.30
C LEU A 157 14.50 -6.56 -3.78
N ASP A 158 13.50 -6.01 -4.47
CA ASP A 158 13.41 -6.23 -5.91
C ASP A 158 14.55 -5.47 -6.59
N LYS A 159 15.31 -6.16 -7.43
CA LYS A 159 16.45 -5.53 -8.11
C LYS A 159 15.84 -4.70 -9.21
N LEU A 160 15.79 -3.38 -9.00
CA LEU A 160 15.57 -2.43 -10.08
C LEU A 160 16.53 -2.82 -11.20
N GLU A 161 16.03 -3.37 -12.31
CA GLU A 161 16.82 -3.41 -13.52
C GLU A 161 17.26 -1.97 -13.75
N GLU A 162 18.57 -1.73 -13.72
CA GLU A 162 19.13 -0.46 -14.16
C GLU A 162 18.68 -0.28 -15.61
N ILE A 163 17.71 0.62 -15.83
CA ILE A 163 17.33 1.09 -17.16
C ILE A 163 18.48 1.91 -17.73
#